data_AF-R4M7U7-F1
#
_entry.id   AF-R4M7U7-F1
#
_cell.length_a   1.000
_cell.length_b   1.000
_cell.length_c   1.000
_cell.angle_alpha   90.00
_cell.angle_beta   90.00
_cell.angle_gamma   90.00
#
_symmetry.space_group_name_H-M   'P 1'
#
loop_
_entity.id
_entity.type
_entity.pdbx_description
1 polymer ?
#
loop_
_entity_poly.entity_id
_entity_poly.type
_entity_poly.pdbx_seq_one_letter_code
_entity_poly.pdbx_strand_id
1 'polypeptide(L)'
;MAAWADSVQVAEQFVVAITLAEIERGVIAKERTDPTQSEHLRRWFDDKVLRIFVFARRGTNLIMQPLAGHIGYSLYSGISWF
;
A
#
# COMPACT_ATOMS: atom_id res chain seq x y z
N MET A 1 -13.44 8.27 18.14
CA MET A 1 -12.47 8.21 17.02
C MET A 1 -13.13 8.42 15.67
N ALA A 2 -14.18 7.66 15.31
CA ALA A 2 -14.87 7.80 14.02
C ALA A 2 -15.36 9.23 13.73
N ALA A 3 -15.99 9.92 14.70
CA ALA A 3 -16.54 11.27 14.48
C ALA A 3 -15.53 12.33 13.99
N TRP A 4 -14.25 12.23 14.37
CA TRP A 4 -13.22 13.12 13.84
C TRP A 4 -12.84 12.73 12.40
N ALA A 5 -12.64 11.43 12.16
CA ALA A 5 -12.31 10.93 10.83
C ALA A 5 -13.43 11.23 9.83
N ASP A 6 -14.69 11.17 10.27
CA ASP A 6 -15.86 11.50 9.45
C ASP A 6 -15.96 13.02 9.16
N SER A 7 -15.31 13.86 9.97
CA SER A 7 -15.30 15.32 9.80
C SER A 7 -14.27 15.84 8.81
N VAL A 8 -13.29 15.01 8.41
CA VAL A 8 -12.20 15.38 7.49
C VAL A 8 -12.37 14.62 6.18
N GLN A 9 -12.31 15.31 5.04
CA GLN A 9 -12.41 14.66 3.73
C GLN A 9 -11.29 13.62 3.56
N VAL A 10 -11.60 12.45 3.00
CA VAL A 10 -10.62 11.36 2.81
C VAL A 10 -9.39 11.80 2.03
N ALA A 11 -9.56 12.71 1.06
CA ALA A 11 -8.46 13.26 0.26
C ALA A 11 -7.48 14.14 1.08
N GLU A 12 -7.90 14.60 2.25
CA GLU A 12 -7.12 15.42 3.19
C GLU A 12 -6.60 14.60 4.39
N GLN A 13 -6.87 13.30 4.42
CA GLN A 13 -6.35 12.39 5.42
C GLN A 13 -5.03 11.78 4.95
N PHE A 14 -4.05 11.75 5.84
CA PHE A 14 -2.73 11.20 5.56
C PHE A 14 -2.31 10.24 6.67
N VAL A 15 -1.61 9.18 6.28
CA VAL A 15 -0.93 8.25 7.18
C VAL A 15 0.55 8.21 6.81
N VAL A 16 1.41 8.13 7.82
CA VAL A 16 2.86 8.00 7.59
C VAL A 16 3.20 6.58 7.15
N ALA A 17 4.14 6.45 6.21
CA ALA A 17 4.52 5.15 5.64
C ALA A 17 4.97 4.13 6.70
N ILE A 18 5.60 4.59 7.79
CA ILE A 18 6.01 3.73 8.89
C ILE A 18 4.84 3.05 9.60
N THR A 19 3.71 3.74 9.79
CA THR A 19 2.51 3.16 10.38
C THR A 19 1.93 2.07 9.49
N LEU A 20 1.98 2.24 8.16
CA LEU A 20 1.56 1.18 7.24
C LEU A 20 2.45 -0.07 7.37
N ALA A 21 3.77 0.12 7.46
CA ALA A 21 4.71 -0.97 7.62
C ALA A 21 4.55 -1.70 8.97
N GLU A 22 4.21 -0.99 10.05
CA GLU A 22 3.91 -1.58 11.35
C GLU A 22 2.65 -2.44 11.30
N ILE A 23 1.59 -1.96 10.66
CA ILE A 23 0.35 -2.71 10.48
C ILE A 23 0.61 -3.98 9.65
N GLU A 24 1.30 -3.86 8.51
CA GLU A 24 1.64 -5.00 7.67
C GLU A 24 2.46 -6.06 8.41
N ARG A 25 3.45 -5.63 9.20
CA ARG A 25 4.23 -6.52 10.05
C ARG A 25 3.35 -7.21 11.10
N GLY A 26 2.37 -6.51 11.65
CA GLY A 26 1.36 -7.08 12.54
C GLY A 26 0.50 -8.14 11.87
N VAL A 27 0.05 -7.91 10.62
CA VAL A 27 -0.68 -8.90 9.82
C VAL A 27 0.17 -10.15 9.60
N ILE A 28 1.42 -9.99 9.14
CA ILE A 28 2.35 -11.12 8.90
C ILE A 28 2.63 -11.90 10.18
N ALA A 29 2.81 -11.22 11.31
CA ALA A 29 3.00 -11.89 12.59
C ALA A 29 1.77 -12.74 12.97
N LYS A 30 0.56 -12.23 12.67
CA LYS A 30 -0.68 -12.96 12.92
C LYS A 30 -0.87 -14.14 11.96
N GLU A 31 -0.47 -14.02 10.69
CA GLU A 31 -0.48 -15.12 9.71
C GLU A 31 0.29 -16.35 10.20
N ARG A 32 1.39 -16.12 10.95
CA ARG A 32 2.22 -17.20 11.51
C ARG A 32 1.60 -17.92 12.72
N THR A 33 0.65 -17.29 13.40
CA THR A 33 0.10 -17.78 14.67
C THR A 33 -1.37 -18.18 14.57
N ASP A 34 -2.12 -17.58 13.64
CA ASP A 34 -3.56 -17.79 13.45
C ASP A 34 -3.96 -17.41 12.01
N PRO A 35 -3.86 -18.37 11.07
CA PRO A 35 -4.13 -18.14 9.65
C PRO A 35 -5.57 -17.68 9.36
N THR A 36 -6.55 -18.17 10.13
CA THR A 36 -7.96 -17.83 9.92
C THR A 36 -8.23 -16.37 10.31
N GLN A 37 -7.72 -15.91 11.45
CA GLN A 37 -7.87 -14.50 11.80
C GLN A 37 -7.07 -13.60 10.86
N SER A 38 -5.87 -14.02 10.47
CA SER A 38 -5.01 -13.19 9.63
C SER A 38 -5.57 -12.96 8.24
N GLU A 39 -6.34 -13.89 7.67
CA GLU A 39 -7.01 -13.71 6.39
C GLU A 39 -7.95 -12.47 6.42
N HIS A 40 -8.70 -12.31 7.51
CA HIS A 40 -9.57 -11.15 7.70
C HIS A 40 -8.78 -9.86 7.81
N LEU A 41 -7.64 -9.89 8.52
CA LEU A 41 -6.75 -8.74 8.68
C LEU A 41 -6.08 -8.35 7.37
N ARG A 42 -5.62 -9.33 6.58
CA ARG A 42 -5.05 -9.14 5.26
C ARG A 42 -6.05 -8.46 4.33
N ARG A 43 -7.27 -9.01 4.25
CA ARG A 43 -8.33 -8.43 3.43
C ARG A 43 -8.68 -7.01 3.85
N TRP A 44 -8.79 -6.75 5.15
CA TRP A 44 -9.03 -5.39 5.65
C TRP A 44 -7.89 -4.44 5.27
N PHE A 45 -6.63 -4.85 5.43
CA PHE A 45 -5.48 -4.02 5.11
C PHE A 45 -5.44 -3.65 3.63
N ASP A 46 -5.64 -4.63 2.74
CA ASP A 46 -5.61 -4.42 1.30
C ASP A 46 -6.80 -3.57 0.82
N ASP A 47 -8.02 -3.93 1.24
CA ASP A 47 -9.25 -3.32 0.71
C ASP A 47 -9.58 -1.97 1.33
N LYS A 48 -9.15 -1.71 2.57
CA LYS A 48 -9.51 -0.50 3.32
C LYS A 48 -8.33 0.42 3.55
N VAL A 49 -7.13 -0.09 3.79
CA VAL A 49 -5.98 0.75 4.11
C VAL A 49 -5.20 1.09 2.85
N LEU A 50 -4.63 0.09 2.16
CA LEU A 50 -3.78 0.31 0.99
C LEU A 50 -4.55 0.94 -0.17
N ARG A 51 -5.78 0.49 -0.41
CA ARG A 51 -6.67 1.08 -1.43
C ARG A 51 -6.83 2.59 -1.25
N ILE A 52 -6.99 3.05 -0.02
CA ILE A 52 -7.23 4.47 0.28
C ILE A 52 -5.93 5.27 0.29
N PHE A 53 -4.87 4.80 0.96
CA PHE A 53 -3.71 5.63 1.24
C PHE A 53 -2.53 5.46 0.27
N VAL A 54 -2.46 4.35 -0.45
CA VAL A 54 -1.36 4.06 -1.40
C VAL A 54 -1.85 4.13 -2.84
N PHE A 55 -2.97 3.48 -3.13
CA PHE A 55 -3.49 3.43 -4.49
C PHE A 55 -4.24 4.70 -4.90
N ALA A 56 -5.00 5.34 -4.00
CA ALA A 56 -5.69 6.59 -4.33
C ALA A 56 -4.73 7.77 -4.60
N ARG A 57 -3.52 7.75 -4.03
CA ARG A 57 -2.46 8.74 -4.32
C ARG A 57 -1.90 8.60 -5.74
N ARG A 58 -2.14 7.48 -6.42
CA ARG A 58 -1.68 7.20 -7.78
C ARG A 58 -2.74 7.63 -8.82
N GLY A 59 -3.21 8.87 -8.73
CA GLY A 59 -4.02 9.50 -9.76
C GLY A 59 -3.16 10.06 -10.90
N THR A 60 -3.30 9.47 -12.10
CA THR A 60 -2.81 9.92 -13.42
C THR A 60 -1.37 9.57 -13.84
N ASN A 61 -1.28 9.00 -15.05
CA ASN A 61 -0.11 8.79 -15.92
C ASN A 61 0.82 7.59 -15.62
N LEU A 62 0.51 6.43 -16.24
CA LEU A 62 1.47 5.54 -16.94
C LEU A 62 0.75 4.27 -17.40
N ILE A 63 -0.14 4.40 -18.38
CA ILE A 63 -0.44 3.31 -19.30
C ILE A 63 -0.38 3.93 -20.69
N MET A 64 0.51 3.39 -21.54
CA MET A 64 0.73 3.71 -22.97
C MET A 64 1.86 4.72 -23.30
N GLN A 65 3.11 4.24 -23.27
CA GLN A 65 4.04 4.50 -24.38
C GLN A 65 4.80 3.20 -24.71
N PRO A 66 4.47 2.49 -25.80
CA PRO A 66 5.36 1.48 -26.34
C PRO A 66 6.35 2.20 -27.26
N LEU A 67 7.59 2.37 -26.81
CA LEU A 67 8.72 2.60 -27.70
C LEU A 67 9.79 1.57 -27.39
N ALA A 68 9.63 0.40 -27.98
CA ALA A 68 10.76 -0.48 -28.25
C ALA A 68 11.73 0.30 -29.16
N GLY A 69 12.92 0.61 -28.68
CA GLY A 69 13.88 1.33 -29.51
C GLY A 69 15.14 1.79 -28.78
N HIS A 70 16.08 0.86 -28.66
CA HIS A 70 17.53 1.09 -28.55
C HIS A 70 18.14 1.33 -27.16
N ILE A 71 19.26 0.62 -26.98
CA ILE A 71 20.39 0.82 -26.06
C ILE A 71 20.12 0.66 -24.56
N GLY A 72 20.61 -0.47 -24.04
CA GLY A 72 20.54 -0.82 -22.63
C GLY A 72 21.51 -0.03 -21.76
N TYR A 73 21.07 0.23 -20.54
CA TYR A 73 21.91 0.24 -19.34
C TYR A 73 21.09 -0.36 -18.20
N SER A 74 21.52 -1.55 -17.75
CA SER A 74 21.22 -2.03 -16.41
C SER A 74 21.82 -1.04 -15.42
N LEU A 75 21.00 -0.44 -14.55
CA LEU A 75 21.39 0.19 -13.27
C LEU A 75 20.11 0.66 -12.57
N TYR A 76 19.38 -0.26 -11.93
CA TYR A 76 18.62 -0.03 -10.69
C TYR A 76 18.38 -1.41 -10.06
N SER A 77 19.48 -2.02 -9.64
CA SER A 77 19.49 -2.98 -8.54
C SER A 77 19.19 -2.19 -7.25
N GLY A 78 18.27 -2.66 -6.41
CA GLY A 78 18.30 -2.31 -4.99
C GLY A 78 17.07 -1.65 -4.37
N ILE A 79 15.85 -1.95 -4.81
CA ILE A 79 14.67 -1.81 -3.92
C ILE A 79 14.01 -3.18 -3.77
N SER A 80 14.59 -4.00 -2.89
CA SER A 80 13.87 -5.11 -2.26
C SER A 80 13.09 -4.52 -1.09
N TRP A 81 11.78 -4.38 -1.24
CA TRP A 81 10.89 -4.32 -0.07
C TRP A 81 10.61 -5.73 0.40
N PHE A 82 11.66 -6.42 0.86
CA PHE A 82 11.69 -7.61 1.71
C PHE A 82 13.11 -7.76 2.26
#